data_AF-A0A163RHP4-F1
#
_entry.id   AF-A0A163RHP4-F1
#
_cell.length_a   1.000
_cell.length_b   1.000
_cell.length_c   1.000
_cell.angle_alpha   90.00
_cell.angle_beta   90.00
_cell.angle_gamma   90.00
#
_symmetry.space_group_name_H-M   'P 1'
#
loop_
_entity.id
_entity.type
_entity.pdbx_description
1 polymer ?
#
loop_
_entity_poly.entity_id
_entity_poly.type
_entity_poly.pdbx_seq_one_letter_code
_entity_poly.pdbx_strand_id
1 'polypeptide(L)'
;MVDEAQAALDAATALDDARRRGTRRAVGYALAAVLAALAITFSPPAFVGHFTVFALAVVVGYYVISNVSHSLHTPLMAQTNAISGIILVGALLQIGDSSWVVTTIAFVAAALASVNIFGGFLVAYRMIGMFRKEA
;
A
#
# COMPACT_ATOMS: atom_id res chain seq x y z
N MET A 1 51.90 16.56 25.73
CA MET A 1 51.41 15.59 26.74
C MET A 1 49.92 15.73 27.03
N VAL A 2 49.37 16.95 27.17
CA VAL A 2 47.91 17.15 27.36
C VAL A 2 47.10 16.90 26.07
N ASP A 3 47.58 17.39 24.92
CA ASP A 3 46.91 17.19 23.61
C ASP A 3 46.82 15.71 23.19
N GLU A 4 47.82 14.92 23.55
CA GLU A 4 47.90 13.48 23.26
C GLU A 4 46.91 12.67 24.11
N ALA A 5 46.70 13.09 25.35
CA ALA A 5 45.70 12.51 26.25
C ALA A 5 44.26 12.87 25.84
N GLN A 6 44.04 14.08 25.35
CA GLN A 6 42.73 14.50 24.80
C GLN A 6 42.42 13.80 23.48
N ALA A 7 43.38 13.69 22.56
CA ALA A 7 43.20 12.93 21.32
C ALA A 7 42.90 11.44 21.57
N ALA A 8 43.52 10.83 22.60
CA ALA A 8 43.23 9.46 23.00
C ALA A 8 41.81 9.30 23.61
N LEU A 9 41.33 10.30 24.36
CA LEU A 9 39.98 10.32 24.93
C LEU A 9 38.90 10.53 23.85
N ASP A 10 39.15 11.41 22.89
CA ASP A 10 38.26 11.66 21.75
C ASP A 10 38.19 10.44 20.80
N ALA A 11 39.31 9.74 20.60
CA ALA A 11 39.32 8.48 19.88
C ALA A 11 38.55 7.37 20.62
N ALA A 12 38.68 7.29 21.95
CA ALA A 12 37.95 6.32 22.76
C ALA A 12 36.43 6.57 22.74
N THR A 13 35.99 7.84 22.85
CA THR A 13 34.57 8.21 22.76
C THR A 13 33.98 7.96 21.36
N ALA A 14 34.74 8.25 20.30
CA ALA A 14 34.34 7.97 18.91
C ALA A 14 34.17 6.46 18.63
N LEU A 15 35.04 5.62 19.21
CA LEU A 15 34.94 4.16 19.14
C LEU A 15 33.71 3.63 19.89
N ASP A 16 33.43 4.16 21.08
CA ASP A 16 32.25 3.81 21.87
C ASP A 16 30.94 4.20 21.17
N ASP A 17 30.90 5.38 20.53
CA ASP A 17 29.75 5.82 19.74
C ASP A 17 29.56 4.98 18.47
N ALA A 18 30.65 4.58 17.81
CA ALA A 18 30.60 3.66 16.68
C ALA A 18 30.08 2.28 17.10
N ARG A 19 30.51 1.77 18.26
CA ARG A 19 30.03 0.52 18.85
C ARG A 19 28.55 0.61 19.23
N ARG A 20 28.10 1.69 19.86
CA ARG A 20 26.68 1.93 20.19
C ARG A 20 25.81 1.99 18.93
N ARG A 21 26.27 2.63 17.85
CA ARG A 21 25.57 2.65 16.55
C ARG A 21 25.48 1.24 15.94
N GLY A 22 26.55 0.46 16.01
CA GLY A 22 26.57 -0.94 15.56
C GLY A 22 25.59 -1.81 16.34
N THR A 23 25.62 -1.73 17.68
CA THR A 23 24.71 -2.47 18.55
C THR A 23 23.25 -2.07 18.33
N ARG A 24 22.93 -0.78 18.19
CA ARG A 24 21.56 -0.32 17.92
C ARG A 24 21.01 -0.86 16.60
N ARG A 25 21.85 -0.90 15.54
CA ARG A 25 21.47 -1.51 14.26
C ARG A 25 21.28 -3.02 14.40
N ALA A 26 22.19 -3.70 15.08
CA ALA A 26 22.10 -5.14 15.32
C ALA A 26 20.85 -5.52 16.12
N VAL A 27 20.54 -4.78 17.19
CA VAL A 27 19.31 -4.95 17.96
C VAL A 27 18.08 -4.67 17.10
N GLY A 28 18.11 -3.64 16.25
CA GLY A 28 17.04 -3.35 15.31
C GLY A 28 16.79 -4.50 14.33
N TYR A 29 17.85 -5.06 13.73
CA TYR A 29 17.74 -6.22 12.84
C TYR A 29 17.29 -7.49 13.58
N ALA A 30 17.78 -7.73 14.79
CA ALA A 30 17.37 -8.86 15.61
C ALA A 30 15.87 -8.77 15.96
N LEU A 31 15.40 -7.58 16.34
CA LEU A 31 13.99 -7.33 16.62
C LEU A 31 13.13 -7.57 15.36
N ALA A 32 13.55 -7.04 14.20
CA ALA A 32 12.86 -7.25 12.93
C ALA A 32 12.78 -8.73 12.54
N ALA A 33 13.87 -9.48 12.74
CA ALA A 33 13.92 -10.92 12.47
C ALA A 33 12.97 -11.71 13.37
N VAL A 34 12.93 -11.39 14.67
CA VAL A 34 11.99 -12.01 15.61
C VAL A 34 10.53 -11.71 15.22
N LEU A 35 10.21 -10.45 14.90
CA LEU A 35 8.87 -10.06 14.46
C LEU A 35 8.46 -10.78 13.17
N ALA A 36 9.37 -10.91 12.21
CA ALA A 36 9.12 -11.64 10.96
C ALA A 36 8.90 -13.14 11.22
N ALA A 37 9.71 -13.77 12.07
CA ALA A 37 9.56 -15.18 12.42
C ALA A 37 8.22 -15.46 13.12
N LEU A 38 7.82 -14.58 14.04
CA LEU A 38 6.50 -14.67 14.68
C LEU A 38 5.38 -14.50 13.65
N ALA A 39 5.46 -13.47 12.79
CA ALA A 39 4.44 -13.24 11.76
C ALA A 39 4.28 -14.44 10.81
N ILE A 40 5.37 -15.10 10.43
CA ILE A 40 5.35 -16.32 9.60
C ILE A 40 4.72 -17.49 10.37
N THR A 41 5.11 -17.68 11.63
CA THR A 41 4.64 -18.82 12.46
C THR A 41 3.13 -18.75 12.74
N PHE A 42 2.59 -17.54 12.92
CA PHE A 42 1.17 -17.33 13.19
C PHE A 42 0.32 -17.05 11.93
N SER A 43 0.89 -17.19 10.73
CA SER A 43 0.20 -16.90 9.48
C SER A 43 -0.76 -18.04 9.06
N PRO A 44 -2.03 -17.75 8.71
CA PRO A 44 -2.94 -18.75 8.14
C PRO A 44 -2.42 -19.34 6.81
N PRO A 45 -2.68 -20.62 6.48
CA PRO A 45 -2.18 -21.22 5.23
C PRO A 45 -2.63 -20.48 3.95
N ALA A 46 -3.83 -19.92 3.94
CA ALA A 46 -4.36 -19.15 2.81
C ALA A 46 -3.64 -17.79 2.62
N PHE A 47 -2.99 -17.27 3.65
CA PHE A 47 -2.31 -15.98 3.60
C PHE A 47 -1.21 -15.97 2.55
N VAL A 48 -0.40 -17.04 2.44
CA VAL A 48 0.70 -17.12 1.46
C VAL A 48 0.16 -16.97 0.04
N GLY A 49 -0.98 -17.60 -0.27
CA GLY A 49 -1.62 -17.47 -1.58
C GLY A 49 -2.09 -16.04 -1.86
N HIS A 50 -2.85 -15.45 -0.94
CA HIS A 50 -3.33 -14.06 -1.08
C HIS A 50 -2.19 -13.04 -1.16
N PHE A 51 -1.16 -13.21 -0.33
CA PHE A 51 0.02 -12.35 -0.32
C PHE A 51 0.81 -12.47 -1.62
N THR A 52 0.94 -13.68 -2.17
CA THR A 52 1.59 -13.89 -3.47
C THR A 52 0.83 -13.16 -4.57
N VAL A 53 -0.50 -13.32 -4.64
CA VAL A 53 -1.34 -12.60 -5.61
C VAL A 53 -1.22 -11.09 -5.43
N PHE A 54 -1.26 -10.60 -4.20
CA PHE A 54 -1.07 -9.19 -3.88
C PHE A 54 0.29 -8.67 -4.37
N ALA A 55 1.39 -9.35 -4.04
CA ALA A 55 2.73 -8.94 -4.45
C ALA A 55 2.88 -8.92 -5.97
N LEU A 56 2.38 -9.95 -6.67
CA LEU A 56 2.38 -10.00 -8.13
C LEU A 56 1.50 -8.90 -8.74
N ALA A 57 0.33 -8.63 -8.15
CA ALA A 57 -0.56 -7.55 -8.61
C ALA A 57 0.09 -6.17 -8.47
N VAL A 58 0.88 -5.92 -7.42
CA VAL A 58 1.66 -4.67 -7.26
C VAL A 58 2.71 -4.54 -8.37
N VAL A 59 3.47 -5.61 -8.65
CA VAL A 59 4.46 -5.63 -9.72
C VAL A 59 3.81 -5.37 -11.07
N VAL A 60 2.70 -6.06 -11.38
CA VAL A 60 1.92 -5.85 -12.61
C VAL A 60 1.42 -4.41 -12.68
N GLY A 61 0.84 -3.88 -11.60
CA GLY A 61 0.33 -2.50 -11.55
C GLY A 61 1.42 -1.46 -11.84
N TYR A 62 2.63 -1.65 -11.28
CA TYR A 62 3.77 -0.79 -11.59
C TYR A 62 4.07 -0.79 -13.09
N TYR A 63 4.27 -1.97 -13.70
CA TYR A 63 4.62 -2.07 -15.12
C TYR A 63 3.51 -1.56 -16.06
N VAL A 64 2.24 -1.70 -15.68
CA VAL A 64 1.11 -1.20 -16.45
C VAL A 64 1.07 0.34 -16.47
N ILE A 65 1.38 0.99 -15.35
CA ILE A 65 1.29 2.45 -15.23
C ILE A 65 2.56 3.15 -15.71
N SER A 66 3.74 2.55 -15.56
CA SER A 66 5.02 3.20 -15.90
C SER A 66 5.18 3.57 -17.38
N ASN A 67 4.43 2.96 -18.30
CA ASN A 67 4.55 3.16 -19.74
C ASN A 67 3.35 3.89 -20.38
N VAL A 68 2.60 4.68 -19.61
CA VAL A 68 1.48 5.48 -20.16
C VAL A 68 1.97 6.80 -20.77
N SER A 69 1.30 7.28 -21.83
CA SER A 69 1.55 8.61 -22.39
C SER A 69 1.19 9.71 -21.39
N HIS A 70 1.95 10.82 -21.38
CA HIS A 70 1.70 11.94 -20.48
C HIS A 70 0.29 12.52 -20.60
N SER A 71 -0.27 12.53 -21.81
CA SER A 71 -1.64 13.01 -22.07
C SER A 71 -2.72 12.17 -21.38
N LEU A 72 -2.39 10.95 -20.95
CA LEU A 72 -3.31 10.01 -20.34
C LEU A 72 -3.24 9.99 -18.81
N HIS A 73 -2.34 10.71 -18.14
CA HIS A 73 -2.26 10.69 -16.67
C HIS A 73 -3.57 11.15 -16.00
N THR A 74 -4.21 12.19 -16.50
CA THR A 74 -5.49 12.68 -15.96
C THR A 74 -6.65 11.71 -16.24
N PRO A 75 -6.84 11.20 -17.47
CA PRO A 75 -7.79 10.10 -17.72
C PRO A 75 -7.52 8.84 -16.87
N LEU A 76 -6.26 8.47 -16.69
CA LEU A 76 -5.85 7.31 -15.91
C LEU A 76 -6.20 7.50 -14.43
N MET A 77 -5.97 8.68 -13.88
CA MET A 77 -6.37 9.02 -12.51
C MET A 77 -7.88 8.83 -12.32
N ALA A 78 -8.69 9.33 -13.25
CA ALA A 78 -10.14 9.16 -13.20
C ALA A 78 -10.55 7.67 -13.30
N GLN A 79 -9.87 6.89 -14.14
CA GLN A 79 -10.15 5.46 -14.27
C GLN A 79 -9.75 4.67 -13.01
N THR A 80 -8.60 4.98 -12.39
CA THR A 80 -8.20 4.34 -11.13
C THR A 80 -9.16 4.68 -9.98
N ASN A 81 -9.78 5.86 -10.01
CA ASN A 81 -10.85 6.22 -9.08
C ASN A 81 -12.06 5.30 -9.28
N ALA A 82 -12.52 5.10 -10.52
CA ALA A 82 -13.64 4.19 -10.81
C ALA A 82 -13.35 2.73 -10.40
N ILE A 83 -12.12 2.25 -10.63
CA ILE A 83 -11.69 0.88 -10.26
C ILE A 83 -11.67 0.71 -8.74
N SER A 84 -11.36 1.76 -7.97
CA SER A 84 -11.40 1.71 -6.50
C SER A 84 -12.80 1.40 -5.94
N GLY A 85 -13.85 1.55 -6.77
CA GLY A 85 -15.21 1.09 -6.50
C GLY A 85 -15.36 -0.41 -6.25
N ILE A 86 -14.32 -1.23 -6.40
CA ILE A 86 -14.29 -2.66 -6.02
C ILE A 86 -14.77 -2.93 -4.59
N ILE A 87 -14.70 -1.93 -3.70
CA ILE A 87 -15.29 -1.97 -2.36
C ILE A 87 -16.78 -2.36 -2.36
N LEU A 88 -17.50 -2.18 -3.48
CA LEU A 88 -18.86 -2.67 -3.66
C LEU A 88 -18.97 -4.19 -3.40
N VAL A 89 -17.98 -4.98 -3.83
CA VAL A 89 -17.98 -6.44 -3.59
C VAL A 89 -17.99 -6.74 -2.10
N GLY A 90 -17.16 -6.05 -1.32
CA GLY A 90 -17.14 -6.20 0.14
C GLY A 90 -18.47 -5.78 0.79
N ALA A 91 -19.09 -4.71 0.31
CA ALA A 91 -20.39 -4.28 0.81
C ALA A 91 -21.49 -5.32 0.52
N LEU A 92 -21.54 -5.87 -0.70
CA LEU A 92 -22.53 -6.88 -1.09
C LEU A 92 -22.39 -8.18 -0.28
N LEU A 93 -21.18 -8.58 0.11
CA LEU A 93 -20.96 -9.74 0.96
C LEU A 93 -21.53 -9.58 2.37
N GLN A 94 -21.74 -8.33 2.84
CA GLN A 94 -22.29 -8.05 4.17
C GLN A 94 -23.80 -7.79 4.17
N ILE A 95 -24.44 -7.72 3.01
CA ILE A 95 -25.91 -7.59 2.94
C ILE A 95 -26.54 -8.92 3.34
N GLY A 96 -27.46 -8.88 4.30
CA GLY A 96 -28.13 -10.08 4.82
C GLY A 96 -27.49 -10.66 6.09
N ASP A 97 -26.57 -9.91 6.72
CA ASP A 97 -26.06 -10.23 8.04
C ASP A 97 -27.20 -10.18 9.10
N SER A 98 -27.08 -11.00 10.15
CA SER A 98 -28.08 -11.10 11.22
C SER A 98 -28.22 -9.79 12.02
N SER A 99 -27.18 -8.97 12.03
CA SER A 99 -27.23 -7.63 12.59
C SER A 99 -27.82 -6.64 11.60
N TRP A 100 -28.98 -6.08 11.95
CA TRP A 100 -29.63 -5.03 11.16
C TRP A 100 -28.73 -3.79 10.97
N VAL A 101 -27.84 -3.52 11.94
CA VAL A 101 -26.85 -2.44 11.86
C VAL A 101 -25.83 -2.71 10.76
N VAL A 102 -25.28 -3.93 10.70
CA VAL A 102 -24.31 -4.33 9.68
C VAL A 102 -24.94 -4.26 8.29
N THR A 103 -26.15 -4.82 8.13
CA THR A 103 -26.88 -4.76 6.86
C THR A 103 -27.18 -3.33 6.43
N THR A 104 -27.52 -2.43 7.36
CA THR A 104 -27.77 -1.01 7.04
C THR A 104 -26.50 -0.30 6.58
N ILE A 105 -25.38 -0.52 7.28
CA ILE A 105 -24.08 0.06 6.88
C ILE A 105 -23.64 -0.50 5.53
N ALA A 106 -23.80 -1.80 5.30
CA ALA A 106 -23.49 -2.45 4.03
C ALA A 106 -24.30 -1.87 2.87
N PHE A 107 -25.60 -1.59 3.08
CA PHE A 107 -26.45 -0.94 2.09
C PHE A 107 -25.95 0.48 1.75
N VAL A 108 -25.62 1.29 2.75
CA VAL A 108 -25.07 2.64 2.54
C VAL A 108 -23.71 2.56 1.83
N ALA A 109 -22.84 1.65 2.24
CA ALA A 109 -21.54 1.42 1.60
C ALA A 109 -21.71 1.02 0.13
N ALA A 110 -22.66 0.13 -0.19
CA ALA A 110 -22.96 -0.27 -1.56
C ALA A 110 -23.48 0.90 -2.41
N ALA A 111 -24.33 1.77 -1.84
CA ALA A 111 -24.82 2.96 -2.52
C ALA A 111 -23.67 3.95 -2.84
N LEU A 112 -22.80 4.23 -1.86
CA LEU A 112 -21.62 5.10 -2.05
C LEU A 112 -20.62 4.51 -3.06
N ALA A 113 -20.35 3.21 -2.97
CA ALA A 113 -19.50 2.50 -3.93
C ALA A 113 -20.08 2.57 -5.35
N SER A 114 -21.40 2.45 -5.50
CA SER A 114 -22.07 2.59 -6.79
C SER A 114 -21.87 3.99 -7.37
N VAL A 115 -22.01 5.05 -6.57
CA VAL A 115 -21.73 6.44 -7.02
C VAL A 115 -20.29 6.59 -7.51
N ASN A 116 -19.32 6.00 -6.82
CA ASN A 116 -17.91 5.99 -7.24
C ASN A 116 -17.73 5.28 -8.60
N ILE A 117 -18.31 4.09 -8.76
CA ILE A 117 -18.25 3.33 -10.02
C ILE A 117 -18.88 4.15 -11.17
N PHE A 118 -20.15 4.51 -11.05
CA PHE A 118 -20.87 5.18 -12.14
C PHE A 118 -20.28 6.55 -12.45
N GLY A 119 -19.97 7.35 -11.42
CA GLY A 119 -19.37 8.67 -11.60
C GLY A 119 -17.96 8.58 -12.18
N GLY A 120 -17.13 7.70 -11.65
CA GLY A 120 -15.76 7.49 -12.10
C GLY A 120 -15.68 7.02 -13.56
N PHE A 121 -16.47 6.01 -13.93
CA PHE A 121 -16.48 5.50 -15.31
C PHE A 121 -17.07 6.50 -16.31
N LEU A 122 -18.11 7.27 -15.92
CA LEU A 122 -18.68 8.31 -16.79
C LEU A 122 -17.67 9.44 -17.07
N VAL A 123 -16.95 9.89 -16.04
CA VAL A 123 -15.92 10.94 -16.20
C VAL A 123 -14.75 10.42 -17.02
N ALA A 124 -14.24 9.21 -16.72
CA ALA A 124 -13.18 8.59 -17.50
C ALA A 124 -13.57 8.43 -18.98
N TYR A 125 -14.81 7.99 -19.25
CA TYR A 125 -15.35 7.87 -20.61
C TYR A 125 -15.37 9.22 -21.36
N ARG A 126 -15.81 10.29 -20.70
CA ARG A 126 -15.78 11.64 -21.29
C ARG A 126 -14.35 12.10 -21.56
N MET A 127 -13.42 11.83 -20.65
CA MET A 127 -12.02 12.22 -20.80
C MET A 127 -11.33 11.52 -21.97
N ILE A 128 -11.51 10.20 -22.13
CA ILE A 128 -10.95 9.47 -23.29
C ILE A 128 -11.63 9.86 -24.61
N GLY A 129 -12.90 10.28 -24.55
CA GLY A 129 -13.65 10.76 -25.70
C GLY A 129 -13.04 12.01 -26.35
N MET A 130 -12.33 12.84 -25.58
CA MET A 130 -11.69 14.07 -26.08
C MET A 130 -10.48 13.79 -27.01
N PHE A 131 -9.99 12.55 -27.06
CA PHE A 131 -8.91 12.15 -27.97
C PHE A 131 -9.40 11.51 -29.26
N ARG A 132 -10.72 11.29 -29.40
CA ARG A 132 -11.29 10.75 -30.63
C ARG A 132 -11.37 11.88 -31.66
N LYS A 133 -10.79 11.68 -32.83
CA LYS A 133 -10.98 12.56 -33.97
C LYS A 133 -12.47 12.53 -34.36
N GLU A 134 -13.07 13.69 -34.59
CA GLU A 134 -14.42 13.76 -35.16
C GLU A 134 -14.42 12.98 -36.48
N ALA A 135 -15.30 11.97 -36.55
CA ALA A 135 -15.55 11.20 -37.77
C ALA A 135 -16.63 11.90 -38.59
#